data_AF-A0A6G1JJS3-F1
#
_entry.id   AF-A0A6G1JJS3-F1
#
_cell.length_a   1.000
_cell.length_b   1.000
_cell.length_c   1.000
_cell.angle_alpha   90.00
_cell.angle_beta   90.00
_cell.angle_gamma   90.00
#
_symmetry.space_group_name_H-M   'P 1'
#
loop_
_entity.id
_entity.type
_entity.pdbx_description
1 polymer ?
#
loop_
_entity_poly.entity_id
_entity_poly.type
_entity_poly.pdbx_seq_one_letter_code
_entity_poly.pdbx_strand_id
1 'polypeptide(L)'
;PTNYIHAHLRPRGPNTRPTLISITQSLTQIWNSLLQPTKPGSLDDPRALHNVFLMEDIAAGAEQGFVLPLAGEDAQWAEENMQEFRRRAEDGEEGMRRLVEEVGRSTS
;
A
#
# COMPACT_ATOMS: atom_id res chain seq x y z
N PRO A 1 21.39 16.51 -6.29
CA PRO A 1 20.53 15.32 -6.10
C PRO A 1 19.38 15.70 -5.19
N THR A 2 18.17 15.25 -5.48
CA THR A 2 16.95 15.61 -4.75
C THR A 2 16.38 14.34 -4.15
N ASN A 3 16.12 14.32 -2.83
CA ASN A 3 15.41 13.20 -2.22
C ASN A 3 13.90 13.40 -2.36
N TYR A 4 13.21 12.33 -2.71
CA TYR A 4 11.77 12.31 -2.87
C TYR A 4 11.20 10.96 -2.43
N ILE A 5 9.96 10.97 -1.99
CA ILE A 5 9.16 9.77 -1.73
C ILE A 5 7.93 9.83 -2.64
N HIS A 6 7.80 8.86 -3.52
CA HIS A 6 6.61 8.66 -4.33
C HIS A 6 5.94 7.35 -3.91
N ALA A 7 4.63 7.39 -3.67
CA ALA A 7 3.82 6.21 -3.42
C ALA A 7 2.61 6.20 -4.35
N HIS A 8 2.29 5.02 -4.85
CA HIS A 8 1.15 4.76 -5.74
C HIS A 8 0.12 3.93 -4.98
N LEU A 9 -1.16 4.29 -5.10
CA LEU A 9 -2.25 3.73 -4.33
C LEU A 9 -3.46 3.46 -5.23
N ARG A 10 -4.23 2.42 -4.92
CA ARG A 10 -5.60 2.26 -5.42
C ARG A 10 -6.46 3.39 -4.83
N PRO A 11 -7.29 4.09 -5.65
CA PRO A 11 -8.22 5.09 -5.14
C PRO A 11 -9.14 4.50 -4.06
N ARG A 12 -9.28 5.17 -2.91
CA ARG A 12 -10.12 4.70 -1.78
C ARG A 12 -11.44 5.46 -1.60
N GLY A 13 -11.83 6.24 -2.61
CA GLY A 13 -13.06 7.03 -2.61
C GLY A 13 -12.86 8.49 -2.15
N PRO A 14 -13.95 9.28 -2.09
CA PRO A 14 -13.88 10.74 -1.98
C PRO A 14 -13.32 11.26 -0.65
N ASN A 15 -13.35 10.45 0.42
CA ASN A 15 -12.98 10.86 1.77
C ASN A 15 -11.52 10.52 2.13
N THR A 16 -10.71 10.07 1.17
CA THR A 16 -9.32 9.60 1.39
C THR A 16 -8.33 10.73 1.64
N ARG A 17 -8.63 11.93 1.13
CA ARG A 17 -7.73 13.10 1.14
C ARG A 17 -7.15 13.45 2.54
N PRO A 18 -7.93 13.52 3.63
CA PRO A 18 -7.39 13.82 4.96
C PRO A 18 -6.39 12.77 5.45
N THR A 19 -6.65 11.49 5.19
CA THR A 19 -5.72 10.40 5.52
C THR A 19 -4.42 10.51 4.74
N LEU A 20 -4.47 10.82 3.44
CA LEU A 20 -3.27 11.04 2.63
C LEU A 20 -2.43 12.23 3.12
N ILE A 21 -3.09 13.31 3.56
CA ILE A 21 -2.40 14.46 4.18
C ILE A 21 -1.67 14.01 5.45
N SER A 22 -2.35 13.25 6.33
CA SER A 22 -1.74 12.74 7.56
C SER A 22 -0.53 11.84 7.27
N ILE A 23 -0.63 10.91 6.32
CA ILE A 23 0.48 10.04 5.91
C ILE A 23 1.65 10.88 5.37
N THR A 24 1.37 11.86 4.51
CA THR A 24 2.38 12.76 3.93
C THR A 24 3.13 13.52 5.02
N GLN A 25 2.41 14.03 6.02
CA GLN A 25 2.98 14.74 7.18
C GLN A 25 3.85 13.81 8.02
N SER A 26 3.37 12.60 8.32
CA SER A 26 4.13 11.61 9.09
C SER A 26 5.42 11.18 8.39
N LEU A 27 5.37 10.90 7.08
CA LEU A 27 6.57 10.55 6.30
C LEU A 27 7.59 11.69 6.31
N THR A 28 7.13 12.93 6.12
CA THR A 28 7.97 14.12 6.18
C THR A 28 8.62 14.28 7.56
N GLN A 29 7.85 14.08 8.63
CA GLN A 29 8.35 14.19 10.00
C GLN A 29 9.39 13.11 10.32
N ILE A 30 9.15 11.85 9.92
CA ILE A 30 10.07 10.73 10.14
C ILE A 30 11.37 10.96 9.38
N TRP A 31 11.29 11.40 8.12
CA TRP A 31 12.50 11.72 7.35
C TRP A 31 13.31 12.82 8.04
N ASN A 32 12.64 13.92 8.41
CA ASN A 32 13.32 15.04 9.03
C ASN A 32 13.94 14.63 10.36
N SER A 33 13.27 13.84 11.20
CA SER A 33 13.84 13.42 12.49
C SER A 33 15.08 12.54 12.35
N LEU A 34 15.14 11.67 11.33
CA LEU A 34 16.24 10.73 11.14
C LEU A 34 17.39 11.33 10.34
N LEU A 35 17.08 12.09 9.29
CA LEU A 35 18.06 12.49 8.28
C LEU A 35 18.36 13.97 8.27
N GLN A 36 17.40 14.85 8.58
CA GLN A 36 17.55 16.32 8.56
C GLN A 36 16.76 17.06 9.65
N PRO A 37 17.13 16.91 10.93
CA PRO A 37 16.33 17.48 12.02
C PRO A 37 16.49 19.00 12.12
N THR A 38 17.58 19.56 11.59
CA THR A 38 17.92 20.98 11.75
C THR A 38 17.56 21.85 10.55
N LYS A 39 17.35 21.25 9.37
CA LYS A 39 17.10 21.96 8.10
C LYS A 39 16.07 21.23 7.22
N PRO A 40 14.84 20.99 7.73
CA PRO A 40 13.81 20.30 6.97
C PRO A 40 13.47 21.05 5.68
N GLY A 41 13.45 20.34 4.55
CA GLY A 41 13.10 20.90 3.24
C GLY A 41 14.10 21.90 2.65
N SER A 42 15.32 22.00 3.18
CA SER A 42 16.33 22.92 2.65
C SER A 42 16.77 22.53 1.23
N LEU A 43 16.72 23.49 0.31
CA LEU A 43 17.19 23.30 -1.08
C LEU A 43 18.72 23.20 -1.20
N ASP A 44 19.44 23.62 -0.15
CA ASP A 44 20.90 23.64 -0.09
C ASP A 44 21.47 22.44 0.68
N ASP A 45 20.63 21.63 1.34
CA ASP A 45 21.08 20.43 2.05
C ASP A 45 20.71 19.17 1.26
N PRO A 46 21.69 18.40 0.76
CA PRO A 46 21.42 17.21 -0.05
C PRO A 46 20.75 16.07 0.73
N ARG A 47 20.61 16.17 2.05
CA ARG A 47 19.89 15.19 2.90
C ARG A 47 18.43 15.59 3.11
N ALA A 48 18.02 16.81 2.75
CA ALA A 48 16.65 17.26 2.91
C ALA A 48 15.71 16.49 2.00
N LEU A 49 14.49 16.25 2.48
CA LEU A 49 13.41 15.73 1.66
C LEU A 49 12.75 16.90 0.93
N HIS A 50 12.72 16.84 -0.40
CA HIS A 50 12.10 17.91 -1.18
C HIS A 50 10.61 17.63 -1.39
N ASN A 51 10.26 16.38 -1.74
CA ASN A 51 8.91 16.06 -2.18
C ASN A 51 8.41 14.75 -1.55
N VAL A 52 7.13 14.75 -1.17
CA VAL A 52 6.37 13.54 -0.87
C VAL A 52 5.08 13.58 -1.67
N PHE A 53 4.90 12.62 -2.56
CA PHE A 53 3.69 12.48 -3.36
C PHE A 53 3.04 11.11 -3.14
N LEU A 54 1.76 11.14 -2.78
CA LEU A 54 0.89 9.98 -2.75
C LEU A 54 -0.08 10.13 -3.92
N MET A 55 -0.03 9.18 -4.85
CA MET A 55 -0.77 9.20 -6.11
C MET A 55 -1.83 8.10 -6.09
N GLU A 56 -3.10 8.47 -6.24
CA GLU A 56 -4.22 7.53 -6.38
C GLU A 56 -4.41 7.17 -7.86
N ASP A 57 -3.45 6.47 -8.47
CA ASP A 57 -3.38 6.23 -9.93
C ASP A 57 -3.50 4.76 -10.35
N ILE A 58 -3.64 3.83 -9.40
CA ILE A 58 -3.86 2.41 -9.69
C ILE A 58 -5.34 2.17 -9.97
N ALA A 59 -5.76 2.42 -11.22
CA ALA A 59 -7.14 2.24 -11.65
C ALA A 59 -7.57 0.76 -11.78
N ALA A 60 -6.63 -0.12 -12.16
CA ALA A 60 -6.81 -1.56 -12.22
C ALA A 60 -5.45 -2.24 -12.09
N GLY A 61 -5.43 -3.45 -11.54
CA GLY A 61 -4.24 -4.29 -11.44
C GLY A 61 -4.64 -5.75 -11.29
N ALA A 62 -3.70 -6.66 -11.58
CA ALA A 62 -3.88 -8.07 -11.27
C ALA A 62 -2.61 -8.60 -10.61
N GLU A 63 -2.79 -9.37 -9.54
CA GLU A 63 -1.72 -10.00 -8.78
C GLU A 63 -1.96 -11.51 -8.75
N GLN A 64 -0.93 -12.29 -9.10
CA GLN A 64 -1.00 -13.76 -9.19
C GLN A 64 -2.17 -14.29 -10.06
N GLY A 65 -2.62 -13.50 -11.04
CA GLY A 65 -3.71 -13.85 -11.94
C GLY A 65 -5.10 -13.45 -11.45
N PHE A 66 -5.22 -12.75 -10.33
CA PHE A 66 -6.47 -12.22 -9.80
C PHE A 66 -6.53 -10.72 -9.97
N VAL A 67 -7.61 -10.21 -10.57
CA VAL A 67 -7.84 -8.76 -10.64
C VAL A 67 -8.04 -8.24 -9.22
N LEU A 68 -7.34 -7.17 -8.87
CA LEU A 68 -7.44 -6.52 -7.58
C LEU A 68 -8.84 -5.93 -7.40
N PRO A 69 -9.43 -6.03 -6.20
CA PRO A 69 -10.73 -5.44 -5.94
C PRO A 69 -10.65 -3.91 -5.84
N LEU A 70 -11.81 -3.26 -5.72
CA LEU A 70 -11.83 -1.91 -5.20
C LEU A 70 -11.21 -1.90 -3.79
N ALA A 71 -10.53 -0.81 -3.46
CA ALA A 71 -9.86 -0.74 -2.18
C ALA A 71 -10.89 -0.72 -1.03
N GLY A 72 -10.75 -1.63 -0.07
CA GLY A 72 -11.72 -1.83 1.01
C GLY A 72 -12.69 -2.99 0.78
N GLU A 73 -12.72 -3.58 -0.42
CA GLU A 73 -13.53 -4.77 -0.75
C GLU A 73 -12.71 -6.07 -0.67
N ASP A 74 -11.55 -6.03 -0.04
CA ASP A 74 -10.58 -7.12 0.01
C ASP A 74 -11.17 -8.41 0.65
N ALA A 75 -12.10 -8.28 1.60
CA ALA A 75 -12.75 -9.42 2.25
C ALA A 75 -13.72 -10.17 1.30
N GLN A 76 -14.61 -9.43 0.62
CA GLN A 76 -15.55 -10.02 -0.34
C GLN A 76 -14.78 -10.64 -1.51
N TRP A 77 -13.77 -9.94 -2.02
CA TRP A 77 -12.89 -10.46 -3.06
C TRP A 77 -12.23 -11.78 -2.67
N ALA A 78 -11.77 -11.89 -1.41
CA ALA A 78 -11.16 -13.13 -0.94
C ALA A 78 -12.18 -14.27 -0.87
N GLU A 79 -13.42 -14.00 -0.47
CA GLU A 79 -14.51 -14.98 -0.45
C GLU A 79 -14.84 -15.48 -1.87
N GLU A 80 -14.99 -14.55 -2.83
CA GLU A 80 -15.30 -14.86 -4.23
C GLU A 80 -14.22 -15.71 -4.92
N ASN A 81 -12.95 -15.52 -4.54
CA ASN A 81 -11.82 -16.25 -5.12
C ASN A 81 -11.37 -17.47 -4.30
N MET A 82 -11.99 -17.72 -3.14
CA MET A 82 -11.55 -18.73 -2.18
C MET A 82 -11.50 -20.15 -2.78
N GLN A 83 -12.41 -20.47 -3.71
CA GLN A 83 -12.40 -21.76 -4.38
C GLN A 83 -11.10 -21.99 -5.16
N GLU A 84 -10.67 -20.99 -5.94
CA GLU A 84 -9.43 -21.07 -6.72
C GLU A 84 -8.21 -21.04 -5.81
N PHE A 85 -8.24 -20.26 -4.73
CA PHE A 85 -7.16 -20.26 -3.73
C PHE A 85 -6.96 -21.65 -3.13
N ARG A 86 -8.04 -22.33 -2.72
CA ARG A 86 -7.97 -23.70 -2.20
C ARG A 86 -7.45 -24.68 -3.23
N ARG A 87 -7.95 -24.60 -4.48
CA ARG A 87 -7.48 -25.45 -5.58
C ARG A 87 -5.96 -25.34 -5.79
N ARG A 88 -5.43 -24.11 -5.86
CA ARG A 88 -3.98 -23.87 -6.01
C ARG A 88 -3.17 -24.30 -4.79
N ALA A 89 -3.72 -24.11 -3.58
CA ALA A 89 -3.10 -24.60 -2.35
C ALA A 89 -2.99 -26.14 -2.35
N GLU A 90 -4.04 -26.84 -2.78
CA GLU A 90 -4.08 -28.30 -2.92
C GLU A 90 -3.10 -28.81 -4.00
N ASP A 91 -2.88 -28.04 -5.06
CA ASP A 91 -1.86 -28.30 -6.09
C ASP A 91 -0.41 -28.07 -5.59
N GLY A 92 -0.22 -27.67 -4.33
CA GLY A 92 1.09 -27.51 -3.70
C GLY A 92 1.66 -26.09 -3.72
N GLU A 93 0.86 -25.08 -4.08
CA GLU A 93 1.30 -23.68 -4.03
C GLU A 93 1.31 -23.15 -2.58
N GLU A 94 2.48 -23.25 -1.94
CA GLU A 94 2.67 -22.89 -0.52
C GLU A 94 2.32 -21.43 -0.18
N GLY A 95 2.48 -20.51 -1.13
CA GLY A 95 2.03 -19.12 -0.98
C GLY A 95 0.50 -19.05 -0.81
N MET A 96 -0.22 -19.79 -1.64
CA MET A 96 -1.68 -19.83 -1.59
C MET A 96 -2.21 -20.57 -0.36
N ARG A 97 -1.52 -21.63 0.07
CA ARG A 97 -1.86 -22.33 1.33
C ARG A 97 -1.85 -21.37 2.52
N ARG A 98 -0.81 -20.53 2.64
CA ARG A 98 -0.73 -19.49 3.68
C ARG A 98 -1.85 -18.47 3.56
N LEU A 99 -2.16 -18.02 2.35
CA LEU A 99 -3.26 -17.08 2.13
C LEU A 99 -4.61 -17.65 2.60
N VAL A 100 -4.93 -18.89 2.26
CA VAL A 100 -6.18 -19.56 2.70
C VAL A 100 -6.26 -19.64 4.23
N GLU A 101 -5.15 -19.99 4.90
CA GLU A 101 -5.08 -20.03 6.36
C GLU A 101 -5.30 -18.64 6.99
N GLU A 102 -4.70 -17.58 6.43
CA GLU A 102 -4.81 -16.21 6.93
C GLU A 102 -6.23 -15.65 6.80
N VAL A 103 -6.89 -15.89 5.66
CA VAL A 103 -8.27 -15.46 5.45
C VAL A 103 -9.22 -16.18 6.41
N GLY A 104 -9.05 -17.49 6.61
CA GLY A 104 -9.88 -18.27 7.54
C GLY A 104 -9.76 -17.84 9.01
N ARG A 105 -8.58 -17.35 9.44
CA ARG A 105 -8.38 -16.80 10.79
C ARG A 105 -9.02 -15.42 10.96
N SER A 106 -9.19 -14.66 9.89
CA SER A 106 -9.76 -13.30 9.92
C SER A 106 -11.29 -13.30 9.99
N THR A 107 -11.93 -14.43 9.69
CA THR A 107 -13.40 -14.60 9.69
C THR A 107 -13.91 -15.41 10.89
N SER A 108 -13.03 -15.85 11.80
CA SER A 108 -13.35 -16.61 13.02
C SER A 108 -13.35 -15.70 14.25
#